data_AF-A0A539DPS8-F1
#
_entry.id   AF-A0A539DPS8-F1
#
_cell.length_a   1.000
_cell.length_b   1.000
_cell.length_c   1.000
_cell.angle_alpha   90.00
_cell.angle_beta   90.00
_cell.angle_gamma   90.00
#
_symmetry.space_group_name_H-M   'P 1'
#
loop_
_entity.id
_entity.type
_entity.pdbx_description
1 polymer ?
#
loop_
_entity_poly.entity_id
_entity_poly.type
_entity_poly.pdbx_seq_one_letter_code
_entity_poly.pdbx_strand_id
1 'polypeptide(L)'
;AQLNLSQAAIHLATAPKSNRAALAIWNARSDVQSGAIGEVPAHLRDAHYQGAQSLGHGTGYEYPHDHPDGWVAQQYLPDAQVDKRYYEPSEFGREREVRERMERRR
;
A
#
# COMPACT_ATOMS: atom_id res chain seq x y z
N ALA A 1 31.52 17.42 -7.28
CA ALA A 1 30.18 17.24 -6.68
C ALA A 1 30.08 17.60 -5.18
N GLN A 2 31.11 18.22 -4.58
CA GLN A 2 31.19 18.42 -3.12
C GLN A 2 30.02 19.20 -2.52
N LEU A 3 29.59 20.30 -3.16
CA LEU A 3 28.50 21.14 -2.66
C LEU A 3 27.15 20.41 -2.62
N ASN A 4 26.83 19.65 -3.67
CA ASN A 4 25.58 18.89 -3.75
C ASN A 4 25.51 17.80 -2.66
N LEU A 5 26.62 17.09 -2.43
CA LEU A 5 26.68 16.05 -1.38
C LEU A 5 26.62 16.65 0.02
N SER A 6 27.27 17.79 0.26
CA SER A 6 27.21 18.50 1.53
C SER A 6 25.78 18.97 1.83
N GLN A 7 25.10 19.57 0.86
CA GLN A 7 23.71 20.01 1.00
C GLN A 7 22.77 18.83 1.29
N ALA A 8 22.90 17.73 0.54
CA ALA A 8 22.09 16.53 0.75
C ALA A 8 22.33 15.88 2.12
N ALA A 9 23.59 15.77 2.55
CA ALA A 9 23.95 15.19 3.85
C ALA A 9 23.37 15.99 5.01
N ILE A 10 23.48 17.32 4.97
CA ILE A 10 22.91 18.19 6.01
C ILE A 10 21.39 18.08 6.02
N HIS A 11 20.74 18.09 4.84
CA HIS A 11 19.29 17.93 4.73
C HIS A 11 18.81 16.59 5.34
N LEU A 12 19.46 15.48 4.99
CA LEU A 12 19.12 14.17 5.54
C LEU A 12 19.38 14.09 7.05
N ALA A 13 20.48 14.69 7.54
CA ALA A 13 20.81 14.70 8.96
C ALA A 13 19.77 15.44 9.81
N THR A 14 19.22 16.55 9.31
CA THR A 14 18.24 17.37 10.03
C THR A 14 16.78 17.00 9.75
N ALA A 15 16.50 16.18 8.73
CA ALA A 15 15.14 15.73 8.43
C ALA A 15 14.52 14.85 9.55
N PRO A 16 13.19 14.86 9.72
CA PRO A 16 12.50 13.84 10.52
C PRO A 16 12.84 12.43 10.03
N LYS A 17 13.07 11.50 10.96
CA LYS A 17 13.48 10.12 10.64
C LYS A 17 12.30 9.17 10.79
N SER A 18 12.14 8.28 9.81
CA SER A 18 11.19 7.17 9.88
C SER A 18 11.71 6.01 9.04
N ASN A 19 11.70 4.81 9.60
CA ASN A 19 11.94 3.56 8.88
C ASN A 19 10.64 2.78 8.59
N ARG A 20 9.46 3.40 8.80
CA ARG A 20 8.17 2.69 8.73
C ARG A 20 7.87 2.09 7.36
N ALA A 21 8.23 2.78 6.28
CA ALA A 21 8.12 2.22 4.93
C ALA A 21 9.07 1.02 4.70
N ALA A 22 10.28 1.06 5.26
CA ALA A 22 11.24 -0.05 5.16
C ALA A 22 10.75 -1.28 5.93
N LEU A 23 10.28 -1.10 7.17
CA LEU A 23 9.66 -2.17 7.95
C LEU A 23 8.44 -2.77 7.23
N ALA A 24 7.59 -1.93 6.62
CA ALA A 24 6.42 -2.39 5.89
C ALA A 24 6.79 -3.36 4.75
N ILE A 25 7.75 -2.99 3.90
CA ILE A 25 8.16 -3.85 2.77
C ILE A 25 8.92 -5.09 3.25
N TRP A 26 9.75 -4.99 4.29
CA TRP A 26 10.46 -6.14 4.83
C TRP A 26 9.50 -7.17 5.43
N ASN A 27 8.53 -6.72 6.22
CA ASN A 27 7.54 -7.59 6.82
C ASN A 27 6.65 -8.25 5.76
N ALA A 28 6.18 -7.48 4.76
CA ALA A 28 5.40 -8.04 3.65
C ALA A 28 6.20 -9.10 2.86
N ARG A 29 7.50 -8.86 2.63
CA ARG A 29 8.37 -9.85 1.97
C ARG A 29 8.58 -11.10 2.82
N SER A 30 8.73 -10.94 4.13
CA SER A 30 8.86 -12.06 5.07
C SER A 30 7.60 -12.95 5.07
N ASP A 31 6.42 -12.33 5.03
CA ASP A 31 5.15 -13.06 4.96
C ASP A 31 5.07 -13.88 3.67
N VAL A 32 5.42 -13.30 2.51
CA VAL A 32 5.49 -14.05 1.24
C VAL A 32 6.50 -15.20 1.33
N GLN A 33 7.70 -14.96 1.88
CA GLN A 33 8.74 -15.98 1.99
C GLN A 33 8.37 -17.14 2.94
N SER A 34 7.58 -16.85 3.97
CA SER A 34 7.09 -17.84 4.93
C SER A 34 5.81 -18.56 4.46
N GLY A 35 5.30 -18.24 3.27
CA GLY A 35 4.09 -18.86 2.71
C GLY A 35 2.77 -18.24 3.20
N ALA A 36 2.81 -17.10 3.89
CA ALA A 36 1.64 -16.29 4.23
C ALA A 36 1.13 -15.52 2.99
N ILE A 37 0.67 -16.27 1.99
CA ILE A 37 0.13 -15.79 0.72
C ILE A 37 -1.36 -16.12 0.61
N GLY A 38 -2.00 -15.60 -0.43
CA GLY A 38 -3.36 -15.98 -0.81
C GLY A 38 -3.62 -15.67 -2.27
N GLU A 39 -4.74 -16.18 -2.78
CA GLU A 39 -5.19 -15.89 -4.14
C GLU A 39 -5.50 -14.40 -4.31
N VAL A 40 -5.25 -13.86 -5.50
CA VAL A 40 -5.69 -12.50 -5.83
C VAL A 40 -7.23 -12.47 -5.80
N PRO A 41 -7.87 -11.52 -5.07
CA PRO A 41 -9.32 -11.39 -5.07
C PRO A 41 -9.89 -11.26 -6.49
N ALA A 42 -11.03 -11.91 -6.76
CA ALA A 42 -11.58 -12.03 -8.12
C ALA A 42 -11.80 -10.68 -8.80
N HIS A 43 -12.28 -9.68 -8.06
CA HIS A 43 -12.49 -8.31 -8.53
C HIS A 43 -11.19 -7.56 -8.86
N LEU A 44 -10.02 -8.05 -8.47
CA LEU A 44 -8.72 -7.46 -8.81
C LEU A 44 -8.00 -8.22 -9.92
N ARG A 45 -8.54 -9.36 -10.37
CA ARG A 45 -7.94 -10.14 -11.46
C ARG A 45 -8.23 -9.46 -12.79
N ASP A 46 -7.31 -9.66 -13.74
CA ASP A 46 -7.45 -9.11 -15.08
C ASP A 46 -8.72 -9.63 -15.77
N ALA A 47 -9.51 -8.69 -16.30
CA ALA A 47 -10.78 -8.95 -16.98
C ALA A 47 -10.66 -8.95 -18.51
N HIS A 48 -9.49 -8.63 -19.07
CA HIS A 48 -9.34 -8.32 -20.49
C HIS A 48 -9.04 -9.52 -21.40
N TYR A 49 -8.95 -10.74 -20.86
CA TYR A 49 -8.65 -11.94 -21.65
C TYR A 49 -9.89 -12.83 -21.89
N GLN A 50 -9.84 -13.64 -22.94
CA GLN A 50 -10.93 -14.54 -23.30
C GLN A 50 -11.20 -15.56 -22.18
N GLY A 51 -12.43 -15.56 -21.65
CA GLY A 51 -12.85 -16.43 -20.54
C GLY A 51 -12.80 -15.78 -19.15
N ALA A 52 -12.32 -14.53 -19.03
CA ALA A 52 -12.30 -13.80 -17.76
C ALA A 52 -13.70 -13.64 -17.14
N GLN A 53 -14.71 -13.31 -17.97
CA GLN A 53 -16.10 -13.18 -17.52
C GLN A 53 -16.68 -14.49 -16.98
N SER A 54 -16.43 -15.62 -17.65
CA SER A 54 -16.88 -16.94 -17.17
C SER A 54 -16.20 -17.37 -15.87
N LEU A 55 -15.00 -16.84 -15.58
CA LEU A 55 -14.25 -17.08 -14.35
C LEU A 55 -14.56 -16.05 -13.26
N GLY A 56 -15.45 -15.09 -13.52
CA GLY A 56 -15.81 -14.01 -12.59
C GLY A 56 -14.69 -12.99 -12.35
N HIS A 57 -13.66 -12.95 -13.19
CA HIS A 57 -12.55 -12.00 -13.03
C HIS A 57 -13.01 -10.57 -13.30
N GLY A 58 -12.55 -9.63 -12.45
CA GLY A 58 -12.95 -8.23 -12.48
C GLY A 58 -14.40 -7.97 -12.08
N THR A 59 -15.20 -9.01 -11.81
CA THR A 59 -16.59 -8.85 -11.36
C THR A 59 -16.59 -8.26 -9.96
N GLY A 60 -17.29 -7.14 -9.77
CA GLY A 60 -17.34 -6.41 -8.50
C GLY A 60 -16.19 -5.43 -8.29
N TYR A 61 -15.32 -5.20 -9.30
CA TYR A 61 -14.29 -4.17 -9.21
C TYR A 61 -14.90 -2.77 -9.14
N GLU A 62 -14.59 -2.04 -8.08
CA GLU A 62 -14.92 -0.63 -7.96
C GLU A 62 -13.76 0.24 -8.47
N TYR A 63 -14.02 1.05 -9.51
CA TYR A 63 -13.04 1.96 -10.09
C TYR A 63 -12.93 3.24 -9.24
N PRO A 64 -11.82 3.48 -8.52
CA PRO A 64 -11.76 4.55 -7.51
C PRO A 64 -11.95 5.97 -8.07
N HIS A 65 -11.68 6.17 -9.37
CA HIS A 65 -11.81 7.48 -10.02
C HIS A 65 -13.26 7.90 -10.27
N ASP A 66 -14.20 6.96 -10.27
CA ASP A 66 -15.63 7.27 -10.38
C ASP A 66 -16.24 7.66 -9.01
N HIS A 67 -15.53 7.38 -7.92
CA HIS A 67 -15.97 7.76 -6.58
C HIS A 67 -15.66 9.25 -6.31
N PRO A 68 -16.58 10.04 -5.73
CA PRO A 68 -16.38 11.48 -5.48
C PRO A 68 -15.11 11.83 -4.69
N ASP A 69 -14.71 10.95 -3.79
CA ASP A 69 -13.50 11.11 -2.95
C ASP A 69 -12.22 10.58 -3.60
N GLY A 70 -12.30 10.02 -4.83
CA GLY A 70 -11.19 9.38 -5.51
C GLY A 70 -10.65 8.15 -4.77
N TRP A 71 -11.49 7.49 -3.97
CA TRP A 71 -11.14 6.38 -3.09
C TRP A 71 -12.36 5.51 -2.82
N VAL A 72 -12.15 4.20 -2.66
CA VAL A 72 -13.21 3.23 -2.37
C VAL A 72 -12.78 2.27 -1.26
N ALA A 73 -13.73 1.91 -0.40
CA ALA A 73 -13.57 0.95 0.69
C ALA A 73 -13.72 -0.49 0.16
N GLN A 74 -12.80 -0.92 -0.70
CA GLN A 74 -12.79 -2.26 -1.28
C GLN A 74 -11.68 -3.13 -0.67
N GLN A 75 -11.88 -4.45 -0.61
CA GLN A 75 -10.82 -5.37 -0.20
C GLN A 75 -9.68 -5.39 -1.24
N TYR A 76 -8.43 -5.23 -0.79
CA TYR A 76 -7.25 -5.28 -1.66
C TYR A 76 -6.30 -6.43 -1.36
N LEU A 77 -6.28 -6.90 -0.12
CA LEU A 77 -5.49 -8.06 0.28
C LEU A 77 -6.27 -9.36 0.02
N PRO A 78 -5.59 -10.50 -0.20
CA PRO A 78 -6.23 -11.81 -0.21
C PRO A 78 -6.99 -12.09 1.09
N ASP A 79 -8.00 -12.95 1.04
CA ASP A 79 -8.82 -13.33 2.20
C ASP A 79 -7.97 -13.81 3.39
N ALA A 80 -6.95 -14.62 3.11
CA ALA A 80 -6.02 -15.14 4.12
C ALA A 80 -5.20 -14.05 4.86
N GLN A 81 -5.14 -12.83 4.31
CA GLN A 81 -4.32 -11.73 4.81
C GLN A 81 -5.13 -10.44 4.99
N VAL A 82 -6.47 -10.48 4.97
CA VAL A 82 -7.33 -9.28 4.90
C VAL A 82 -7.09 -8.31 6.08
N ASP A 83 -6.77 -8.83 7.26
CA ASP A 83 -6.52 -8.05 8.47
C ASP A 83 -5.07 -7.57 8.62
N LYS A 84 -4.17 -7.94 7.69
CA LYS A 84 -2.75 -7.57 7.79
C LYS A 84 -2.57 -6.08 7.54
N ARG A 85 -1.74 -5.46 8.38
CA ARG A 85 -1.31 -4.08 8.25
C ARG A 85 0.21 -4.02 8.32
N TYR A 86 0.85 -3.70 7.19
CA TYR A 86 2.31 -3.61 7.13
C TYR A 86 2.82 -2.19 7.39
N TYR A 87 2.08 -1.16 6.95
CA TYR A 87 2.49 0.23 7.10
C TYR A 87 1.76 0.90 8.26
N GLU A 88 2.54 1.29 9.26
CA GLU A 88 2.12 2.09 10.41
C GLU A 88 2.92 3.39 10.39
N PRO A 89 2.38 4.51 9.87
CA PRO A 89 3.12 5.77 9.76
C PRO A 89 3.62 6.25 11.12
N SER A 90 4.77 6.93 11.21
CA SER A 90 5.20 7.58 12.45
C SER A 90 4.39 8.87 12.72
N GLU A 91 4.66 9.53 13.84
CA GLU A 91 4.14 10.86 14.16
C GLU A 91 5.01 12.00 13.61
N PHE A 92 6.16 11.66 13.00
CA PHE A 92 7.17 12.64 12.63
C PHE A 92 7.05 13.09 11.17
N GLY A 93 7.27 14.38 10.94
CA GLY A 93 7.27 14.96 9.60
C GLY A 93 5.96 14.70 8.85
N ARG A 94 6.08 14.38 7.57
CA ARG A 94 4.92 14.19 6.66
C ARG A 94 4.06 12.97 7.00
N GLU A 95 4.61 11.98 7.71
CA GLU A 95 3.87 10.76 8.05
C GLU A 95 2.68 10.99 8.97
N ARG A 96 2.70 12.08 9.75
CA ARG A 96 1.54 12.49 10.56
C ARG A 96 0.28 12.71 9.70
N GLU A 97 0.41 13.45 8.61
CA GLU A 97 -0.72 13.70 7.70
C GLU A 97 -1.18 12.42 6.97
N VAL A 98 -0.23 11.52 6.70
CA VAL A 98 -0.53 10.20 6.12
C VAL A 98 -1.34 9.36 7.11
N ARG A 99 -0.95 9.35 8.40
CA ARG A 99 -1.69 8.69 9.48
C ARG A 99 -3.11 9.22 9.58
N GLU A 100 -3.28 10.54 9.68
CA GLU A 100 -4.60 11.17 9.79
C GLU A 100 -5.49 10.82 8.59
N ARG A 101 -4.94 10.79 7.37
CA ARG A 101 -5.68 10.36 6.17
C ARG A 101 -6.05 8.88 6.20
N MET A 102 -5.16 8.02 6.69
CA MET A 102 -5.43 6.59 6.82
C MET A 102 -6.50 6.30 7.89
N GLU A 103 -6.51 7.05 8.99
CA GLU A 103 -7.51 6.93 10.06
C GLU A 103 -8.91 7.35 9.59
N ARG A 104 -9.02 8.37 8.73
CA ARG A 104 -10.30 8.75 8.10
C ARG A 104 -10.88 7.71 7.13
N ARG A 105 -10.04 6.76 6.69
CA ARG A 105 -10.38 5.71 5.70
C ARG A 105 -10.44 4.30 6.34
N ARG A 106 -10.34 4.23 7.67
CA ARG A 106 -10.59 3.00 8.44
C ARG A 106 -12.09 2.81 8.60
#